data_AF-A0A1I2TN36-F1
#
_entry.id   AF-A0A1I2TN36-F1
#
_cell.length_a   1.000
_cell.length_b   1.000
_cell.length_c   1.000
_cell.angle_alpha   90.00
_cell.angle_beta   90.00
_cell.angle_gamma   90.00
#
_symmetry.space_group_name_H-M   'P 1'
#
loop_
_entity.id
_entity.type
_entity.pdbx_description
1 polymer ?
#
loop_
_entity_poly.entity_id
_entity_poly.type
_entity_poly.pdbx_seq_one_letter_code
_entity_poly.pdbx_strand_id
1 'polypeptide(L)' 'MALKDDLKAAIVKSGFTMTQVVEQLNAKYGRDISIQNFSAKLRRESLKYTEVEEILDIIGYSIVWEKNK' A
#
# COMPACT_ATOMS: atom_id res chain seq x y z
N MET A 1 -1.35 6.73 15.69
CA MET A 1 -1.89 6.50 14.33
C MET A 1 -1.55 5.08 13.95
N ALA A 2 -2.48 4.32 13.36
CA ALA A 2 -2.20 2.95 12.94
C ALA A 2 -1.72 2.94 11.48
N LEU A 3 -0.84 2.00 11.10
CA LEU A 3 -0.29 1.90 9.75
C LEU A 3 -1.37 1.91 8.66
N LYS A 4 -2.52 1.27 8.93
CA LYS A 4 -3.65 1.23 7.99
C LYS A 4 -4.22 2.62 7.67
N ASP A 5 -4.24 3.52 8.65
CA ASP A 5 -4.85 4.84 8.50
C ASP A 5 -3.91 5.77 7.74
N ASP A 6 -2.62 5.71 8.05
CA ASP A 6 -1.56 6.41 7.33
C ASP A 6 -1.49 5.97 5.86
N LEU A 7 -1.53 4.66 5.61
CA LEU A 7 -1.45 4.12 4.26
C LEU A 7 -2.68 4.49 3.42
N LYS A 8 -3.89 4.45 4.00
CA LYS A 8 -5.12 4.94 3.32
C LYS A 8 -5.02 6.42 2.99
N ALA A 9 -4.58 7.23 3.95
CA ALA A 9 -4.42 8.66 3.75
C ALA A 9 -3.40 8.96 2.64
N ALA A 10 -2.28 8.23 2.59
CA ALA A 10 -1.27 8.36 1.55
C ALA A 10 -1.84 8.01 0.16
N ILE A 11 -2.57 6.90 0.03
CA ILE A 11 -3.22 6.50 -1.23
C ILE A 11 -4.15 7.62 -1.74
N VAL A 12 -5.04 8.12 -0.88
CA VAL A 12 -6.00 9.16 -1.27
C VAL A 12 -5.31 10.48 -1.61
N LYS A 13 -4.30 10.89 -0.84
CA LYS A 13 -3.51 12.11 -1.10
C LYS A 13 -2.75 12.07 -2.42
N SER A 14 -2.40 10.87 -2.87
CA SER A 14 -1.69 10.65 -4.14
C SER A 14 -2.64 10.64 -5.35
N GLY A 15 -3.94 10.84 -5.14
CA GLY A 15 -4.95 10.81 -6.20
C GLY A 15 -5.34 9.41 -6.66
N PHE A 16 -4.93 8.37 -5.93
CA PHE A 16 -5.28 6.99 -6.24
C PHE A 16 -6.49 6.53 -5.41
N THR A 17 -7.29 5.67 -6.01
CA THR A 17 -8.23 4.81 -5.29
C THR A 17 -7.57 3.50 -4.88
N MET A 18 -8.08 2.82 -3.86
CA MET A 18 -7.58 1.48 -3.49
C MET A 18 -7.67 0.47 -4.65
N THR A 19 -8.71 0.57 -5.49
CA THR A 19 -8.87 -0.31 -6.66
C THR A 19 -7.76 -0.07 -7.67
N GLN A 20 -7.45 1.20 -7.99
CA GLN A 20 -6.36 1.52 -8.91
C GLN A 20 -5.01 1.05 -8.37
N VAL A 21 -4.76 1.14 -7.05
CA VAL A 21 -3.54 0.58 -6.46
C VAL A 21 -3.46 -0.93 -6.70
N VAL A 22 -4.56 -1.67 -6.47
CA VAL A 22 -4.59 -3.12 -6.72
C VAL A 22 -4.39 -3.47 -8.19
N GLU A 23 -5.02 -2.73 -9.11
CA GLU A 23 -4.83 -2.90 -10.55
C GLU A 23 -3.37 -2.67 -10.96
N GLN A 24 -2.74 -1.62 -10.45
CA GLN A 24 -1.32 -1.31 -10.69
C GLN A 24 -0.39 -2.35 -10.06
N LEU A 25 -0.71 -2.85 -8.86
CA LEU A 25 0.04 -3.94 -8.22
C LEU A 25 0.03 -5.20 -9.10
N ASN A 26 -1.15 -5.57 -9.60
CA ASN A 26 -1.32 -6.72 -10.47
C ASN A 26 -0.56 -6.53 -11.80
N ALA A 27 -0.67 -5.34 -12.41
CA ALA A 27 -0.01 -5.03 -13.67
C ALA A 27 1.52 -4.95 -13.56
N LYS A 28 2.06 -4.26 -12.54
CA LYS A 28 3.50 -4.00 -12.38
C LYS A 28 4.26 -5.21 -11.84
N TYR A 29 3.68 -5.96 -10.92
CA TYR A 29 4.35 -7.08 -10.23
C TYR A 29 3.82 -8.46 -10.63
N GLY A 30 2.95 -8.55 -11.64
CA GLY A 30 2.41 -9.81 -12.13
C GLY A 30 1.61 -10.58 -11.07
N ARG A 31 0.88 -9.85 -10.23
CA ARG A 31 0.07 -10.42 -9.15
C ARG A 31 -1.38 -10.63 -9.60
N ASP A 32 -2.10 -11.44 -8.85
CA ASP A 32 -3.56 -11.59 -8.94
C ASP A 32 -4.19 -11.37 -7.56
N ILE A 33 -4.21 -10.10 -7.15
CA ILE A 33 -4.78 -9.67 -5.87
C ILE A 33 -6.17 -9.12 -6.14
N SER A 34 -7.17 -9.60 -5.39
CA SER A 34 -8.51 -9.00 -5.38
C SER A 34 -8.58 -7.81 -4.42
N ILE A 35 -9.45 -6.85 -4.73
CA ILE A 35 -9.70 -5.69 -3.85
C ILE A 35 -10.20 -6.12 -2.45
N GLN A 36 -10.97 -7.22 -2.37
CA GLN A 36 -11.44 -7.77 -1.11
C GLN A 36 -10.29 -8.33 -0.26
N ASN A 37 -9.34 -9.04 -0.89
CA ASN A 37 -8.15 -9.56 -0.21
C ASN A 37 -7.26 -8.41 0.28
N PHE A 38 -7.02 -7.41 -0.58
CA PHE A 38 -6.25 -6.22 -0.22
C PHE A 38 -6.89 -5.47 0.97
N SER A 39 -8.19 -5.20 0.89
CA SER A 39 -8.94 -4.52 1.95
C SER A 39 -8.95 -5.31 3.26
N ALA A 40 -9.05 -6.64 3.20
CA ALA A 40 -8.98 -7.50 4.39
C ALA A 40 -7.60 -7.45 5.05
N LYS A 41 -6.51 -7.50 4.26
CA LYS A 41 -5.14 -7.40 4.78
C LYS A 41 -4.85 -6.03 5.38
N LEU A 42 -5.30 -4.96 4.72
CA LEU A 42 -5.18 -3.60 5.22
C LEU A 42 -5.93 -3.42 6.55
N ARG A 43 -7.17 -3.93 6.64
CA ARG A 43 -7.98 -3.85 7.87
C ARG A 43 -7.36 -4.63 9.04
N ARG A 44 -6.79 -5.80 8.75
CA ARG A 44 -6.13 -6.67 9.74
C ARG A 44 -4.68 -6.28 10.04
N GLU A 45 -4.17 -5.23 9.38
CA GLU A 45 -2.78 -4.78 9.48
C GLU A 45 -1.77 -5.91 9.24
N SER A 46 -2.12 -6.84 8.33
CA SER A 46 -1.34 -8.03 8.01
C SER A 46 -0.60 -7.92 6.67
N LEU A 47 -0.26 -6.68 6.27
CA LEU A 47 0.58 -6.41 5.11
C LEU A 47 2.04 -6.69 5.47
N LYS A 48 2.74 -7.40 4.60
CA LYS A 48 4.20 -7.56 4.72
C LYS A 48 4.87 -6.24 4.36
N TYR A 49 6.08 -6.05 4.88
CA TYR A 49 6.91 -4.90 4.56
C TYR A 49 7.04 -4.66 3.04
N THR A 50 7.30 -5.73 2.26
CA THR A 50 7.39 -5.65 0.80
C THR A 50 6.10 -5.17 0.14
N GLU A 51 4.94 -5.56 0.67
CA GLU A 51 3.66 -5.12 0.12
C GLU A 51 3.42 -3.63 0.41
N VAL A 52 3.86 -3.15 1.57
CA VAL A 52 3.81 -1.72 1.88
C VAL A 52 4.74 -0.94 0.95
N GLU A 53 5.96 -1.42 0.70
CA GLU A 53 6.87 -0.80 -0.27
C GLU A 53 6.29 -0.76 -1.68
N GLU A 54 5.73 -1.87 -2.18
CA GLU A 54 5.10 -1.95 -3.50
C GLU A 54 3.92 -0.97 -3.63
N ILE A 55 3.10 -0.84 -2.59
CA ILE A 55 2.00 0.15 -2.55
C ILE A 55 2.56 1.56 -2.63
N LEU A 56 3.58 1.88 -1.83
CA LEU A 56 4.20 3.20 -1.79
C LEU A 56 4.84 3.56 -3.14
N ASP A 57 5.55 2.62 -3.77
CA ASP A 57 6.15 2.79 -5.10
C ASP A 57 5.08 3.15 -6.16
N ILE A 58 3.90 2.51 -6.12
CA ILE A 58 2.79 2.85 -7.02
C ILE A 58 2.28 4.28 -6.81
N ILE A 59 2.19 4.73 -5.56
CA ILE A 59 1.66 6.05 -5.23
C ILE A 59 2.75 7.14 -5.19
N GLY A 60 4.00 6.83 -5.57
CA GLY A 60 5.10 7.78 -5.66
C GLY A 60 5.79 8.12 -4.34
N TYR A 61 5.75 7.20 -3.37
CA TYR A 61 6.39 7.30 -2.05
C TYR A 61 7.49 6.25 -1.88
N SER A 62 8.37 6.45 -0.90
CA SER A 62 9.39 5.48 -0.49
C SER A 62 9.47 5.39 1.04
N ILE A 63 9.92 4.24 1.55
CA ILE A 63 10.22 4.04 2.97
C ILE A 63 11.68 4.40 3.21
N VAL A 64 11.95 5.16 4.28
CA VAL A 64 13.32 5.51 4.71
C VAL A 64 13.52 5.04 6.15
N TRP A 65 14.64 4.37 6.41
CA TRP A 65 15.07 4.01 7.76
C TRP A 65 15.99 5.09 8.30
N GLU A 66 15.47 5.89 9.24
CA GLU A 66 16.25 6.90 9.95
C GLU A 66 16.60 6.39 11.35
N LYS A 67 17.89 6.39 11.68
CA LYS A 67 18.35 6.01 13.01
C LYS A 67 18.10 7.18 13.97
N ASN A 68 17.31 6.95 15.01
CA ASN A 68 17.14 7.93 16.08
C ASN A 68 18.50 8.29 16.69
N LYS A 69 18.75 9.59 16.88
CA LYS A 69 19.93 10.09 17.60
C LYS A 69 19.87 9.76 19.08
#